data_AF-A0AAD4PP20-F1
#
_entry.id   AF-A0AAD4PP20-F1
#
_cell.length_a   1.000
_cell.length_b   1.000
_cell.length_c   1.000
_cell.angle_alpha   90.00
_cell.angle_beta   90.00
_cell.angle_gamma   90.00
#
_symmetry.space_group_name_H-M   'P 1'
#
loop_
_entity.id
_entity.type
_entity.pdbx_description
1 polymer ?
#
loop_
_entity_poly.entity_id
_entity_poly.type
_entity_poly.pdbx_seq_one_letter_code
_entity_poly.pdbx_strand_id
1 'polypeptide(L)'
;MFLDANGHPKEVTPENLHEYPYNLHGVMLLTSADYEVYIPPRWHGTVYSTEELLDTYRRRFQPDCTLLTFHALEPYEPELICCERVVIEITVLPAGQTLHSGTDIVVFLVKIYDANTLITKELGTELNFFPTTHHYHVRIMAEGINTLYIDEQAYGGESACYQQQCVHNLLKKLQPLGVKGLTGKALPEHLNGMCRKTDAGAARK
;
A
#
# COMPACT_ATOMS: atom_id res chain seq x y z
N MET A 1 4.59 -1.95 -6.10
CA MET A 1 3.13 -2.15 -6.30
C MET A 1 2.56 -1.12 -7.28
N PHE A 2 1.57 -1.48 -8.11
CA PHE A 2 0.94 -0.56 -9.07
C PHE A 2 -0.48 -0.15 -8.65
N LEU A 3 -0.97 0.98 -9.16
CA LEU A 3 -2.39 1.34 -9.10
C LEU A 3 -3.05 1.08 -10.46
N ASP A 4 -4.24 0.49 -10.45
CA ASP A 4 -5.02 0.27 -11.67
C ASP A 4 -5.69 1.57 -12.18
N ALA A 5 -6.42 1.47 -13.28
CA ALA A 5 -7.14 2.60 -13.88
C ALA A 5 -8.12 3.31 -12.91
N ASN A 6 -8.58 2.61 -11.87
CA ASN A 6 -9.50 3.10 -10.86
C ASN A 6 -8.81 3.39 -9.51
N GLY A 7 -7.47 3.44 -9.47
CA GLY A 7 -6.71 3.74 -8.26
C GLY A 7 -6.63 2.60 -7.24
N HIS A 8 -7.07 1.39 -7.59
CA HIS A 8 -6.93 0.25 -6.69
C HIS A 8 -5.51 -0.33 -6.78
N PRO A 9 -4.92 -0.74 -5.65
CA PRO A 9 -3.63 -1.41 -5.67
C PRO A 9 -3.72 -2.78 -6.34
N LYS A 10 -2.71 -3.09 -7.15
CA LYS A 10 -2.47 -4.41 -7.72
C LYS A 10 -0.98 -4.68 -7.74
N GLU A 11 -0.58 -5.81 -7.17
CA GLU A 11 0.79 -6.30 -7.29
C GLU A 11 0.95 -7.04 -8.62
N VAL A 12 1.98 -6.67 -9.39
CA VAL A 12 2.31 -7.29 -10.66
C VAL A 12 3.48 -8.25 -10.43
N THR A 13 3.26 -9.51 -10.76
CA THR A 13 4.23 -10.60 -10.66
C THR A 13 4.40 -11.26 -12.04
N PRO A 14 5.46 -12.05 -12.27
CA PRO A 14 5.62 -12.78 -13.52
C PRO A 14 4.40 -13.66 -13.88
N GLU A 15 3.70 -14.19 -12.87
CA GLU A 15 2.54 -15.07 -13.06
C GLU A 15 1.28 -14.33 -13.51
N ASN A 16 1.03 -13.12 -12.98
CA ASN A 16 -0.17 -12.34 -13.30
C ASN A 16 0.08 -11.21 -14.33
N LEU A 17 1.29 -11.16 -14.88
CA LEU A 17 1.73 -10.14 -15.83
C LEU A 17 0.76 -9.95 -17.00
N HIS A 18 0.22 -11.05 -17.51
CA HIS A 18 -0.67 -11.12 -18.67
C HIS A 18 -2.04 -10.44 -18.44
N GLU A 19 -2.42 -10.21 -17.19
CA GLU A 19 -3.69 -9.57 -16.83
C GLU A 19 -3.62 -8.04 -16.82
N TYR A 20 -2.42 -7.46 -16.93
CA TYR A 20 -2.23 -6.03 -16.80
C TYR A 20 -2.12 -5.36 -18.17
N PRO A 21 -3.02 -4.42 -18.52
CA PRO A 21 -2.93 -3.69 -19.78
C PRO A 21 -1.80 -2.67 -19.68
N TYR A 22 -0.62 -3.01 -20.19
CA TYR A 22 0.59 -2.16 -20.20
C TYR A 22 0.53 -0.97 -21.17
N ASN A 23 -0.64 -0.33 -21.31
CA ASN A 23 -0.81 0.81 -22.19
C ASN A 23 -0.19 2.06 -21.54
N LEU A 24 1.15 2.10 -21.57
CA LEU A 24 2.09 3.22 -21.57
C LEU A 24 2.04 4.28 -20.47
N HIS A 25 1.06 4.35 -19.59
CA HIS A 25 1.06 5.32 -18.49
C HIS A 25 0.46 4.71 -17.23
N GLY A 26 1.25 4.64 -16.16
CA GLY A 26 0.79 4.09 -14.88
C GLY A 26 1.35 4.80 -13.66
N VAL A 27 0.77 4.46 -12.52
CA VAL A 27 1.21 4.89 -11.20
C VAL A 27 1.77 3.69 -10.46
N MET A 28 2.98 3.82 -9.94
CA MET A 28 3.62 2.84 -9.09
C MET A 28 3.86 3.44 -7.71
N LEU A 29 3.46 2.72 -6.67
CA LEU A 29 3.81 3.02 -5.29
C LEU A 29 4.98 2.11 -4.90
N LEU A 30 6.13 2.72 -4.60
CA LEU A 30 7.36 2.03 -4.23
C LEU A 30 7.47 1.94 -2.70
N THR A 31 7.65 0.73 -2.20
CA THR A 31 7.90 0.39 -0.80
C THR A 31 9.29 -0.20 -0.65
N SER A 32 9.80 -0.28 0.57
CA SER A 32 11.06 -0.97 0.90
C SER A 32 11.05 -2.49 0.64
N ALA A 33 9.85 -3.11 0.61
CA ALA A 33 9.67 -4.51 0.21
C ALA A 33 9.85 -4.73 -1.31
N ASP A 34 10.04 -3.67 -2.10
CA ASP A 34 10.21 -3.74 -3.55
C ASP A 34 11.70 -3.90 -3.91
N TYR A 35 12.28 -5.06 -3.56
CA TYR A 35 13.69 -5.40 -3.79
C TYR A 35 14.00 -5.92 -5.20
N GLU A 36 12.98 -6.29 -5.97
CA GLU A 36 13.03 -6.56 -7.42
C GLU A 36 11.67 -6.18 -8.01
N VAL A 37 11.47 -4.90 -8.32
CA VAL A 37 10.25 -4.51 -9.05
C VAL A 37 10.40 -4.98 -10.48
N TYR A 38 9.57 -5.94 -10.88
CA TYR A 38 9.38 -6.19 -12.30
C TYR A 38 8.70 -4.96 -12.91
N ILE A 39 9.47 -4.11 -13.58
CA ILE A 39 8.94 -3.07 -14.44
C ILE A 39 8.84 -3.65 -15.86
N PRO A 40 7.63 -3.74 -16.43
CA PRO A 40 7.44 -4.23 -17.78
C PRO A 40 8.25 -3.40 -18.79
N PRO A 41 8.86 -4.00 -19.82
CA PRO A 41 9.80 -3.32 -20.75
C PRO A 41 9.25 -2.12 -21.53
N ARG A 42 7.95 -1.84 -21.46
CA ARG A 42 7.27 -0.72 -22.11
C ARG A 42 6.40 0.09 -21.14
N TRP A 43 6.51 -0.18 -19.85
CA TRP A 43 5.79 0.64 -18.88
C TRP A 43 6.49 2.00 -18.78
N HIS A 44 5.70 3.06 -18.94
CA HIS A 44 6.13 4.42 -18.64
C HIS A 44 5.16 4.95 -17.59
N GLY A 45 5.64 5.80 -16.70
CA GLY A 45 4.80 6.20 -15.58
C GLY A 45 5.56 6.93 -14.50
N THR A 46 4.83 7.20 -13.41
CA THR A 46 5.39 7.87 -12.25
C THR A 46 5.48 6.90 -11.08
N VAL A 47 6.66 6.85 -10.48
CA VAL A 47 6.96 6.11 -9.27
C VAL A 47 6.89 7.08 -8.09
N TYR A 48 6.01 6.79 -7.14
CA TYR A 48 5.80 7.58 -5.93
C TYR A 48 6.35 6.84 -4.70
N SER A 49 7.11 7.56 -3.87
CA SER A 49 7.57 7.13 -2.55
C SER A 49 8.24 8.30 -1.82
N THR A 50 8.94 8.03 -0.72
CA THR A 50 9.84 9.02 -0.08
C THR A 50 11.12 9.19 -0.91
N GLU A 51 11.78 10.36 -0.78
CA GLU A 51 13.04 10.64 -1.49
C GLU A 51 14.09 9.54 -1.25
N GLU A 52 14.25 9.08 -0.01
CA GLU A 52 15.23 8.05 0.36
C GLU A 52 15.01 6.71 -0.37
N LEU A 53 13.75 6.26 -0.47
CA LEU A 53 13.42 5.01 -1.17
C LEU A 53 13.61 5.16 -2.68
N LEU A 54 13.24 6.31 -3.25
CA LEU A 54 13.45 6.60 -4.67
C LEU A 54 14.95 6.68 -5.00
N ASP A 55 15.76 7.30 -4.15
CA ASP A 55 17.22 7.36 -4.29
C ASP A 55 17.86 5.98 -4.22
N THR A 56 17.41 5.15 -3.28
CA THR A 56 17.90 3.78 -3.14
C THR A 56 17.55 2.94 -4.37
N TYR A 57 16.32 3.07 -4.87
CA TYR A 57 15.88 2.41 -6.10
C TYR A 57 16.70 2.85 -7.31
N ARG A 58 16.85 4.17 -7.53
CA ARG A 58 17.63 4.73 -8.64
C ARG A 58 19.08 4.25 -8.65
N ARG A 59 19.74 4.28 -7.48
CA ARG A 59 21.14 3.82 -7.35
C ARG A 59 21.30 2.33 -7.64
N ARG A 60 20.34 1.51 -7.21
CA ARG A 60 20.41 0.05 -7.34
C ARG A 60 20.11 -0.43 -8.75
N PHE A 61 19.07 0.10 -9.39
CA PHE A 61 18.56 -0.43 -10.65
C PHE A 61 18.91 0.39 -11.89
N GLN A 62 19.34 1.64 -11.72
CA GLN A 62 19.67 2.56 -12.81
C GLN A 62 18.61 2.57 -13.93
N PRO A 63 17.34 2.84 -13.58
CA PRO A 63 16.24 2.79 -14.55
C PRO A 63 16.40 3.85 -15.65
N ASP A 64 15.81 3.59 -16.81
CA ASP A 64 15.79 4.55 -17.91
C ASP A 64 14.92 5.76 -17.55
N CYS A 65 15.58 6.90 -17.28
CA CYS A 65 14.93 8.17 -16.94
C CYS A 65 14.09 8.75 -18.08
N THR A 66 14.18 8.22 -19.30
CA THR A 66 13.30 8.62 -20.40
C THR A 66 11.92 7.96 -20.33
N LEU A 67 11.82 6.82 -19.62
CA LEU A 67 10.59 6.05 -19.47
C LEU A 67 9.91 6.31 -18.12
N LEU A 68 10.71 6.55 -17.06
CA LEU A 68 10.22 6.65 -15.69
C LEU A 68 10.37 8.07 -15.12
N THR A 69 9.30 8.55 -14.51
CA THR A 69 9.32 9.73 -13.63
C THR A 69 9.33 9.28 -12.18
N PHE A 70 10.09 9.95 -11.33
CA PHE A 70 10.13 9.71 -9.89
C PHE A 70 9.58 10.94 -9.19
N HIS A 71 8.62 10.74 -8.28
CA HIS A 71 7.98 11.80 -7.52
C HIS A 71 8.07 11.50 -6.04
N ALA A 72 8.84 12.31 -5.32
CA ALA A 72 8.97 12.21 -3.88
C ALA A 72 7.75 12.82 -3.20
N LEU A 73 7.10 12.03 -2.37
CA LEU A 73 6.02 12.47 -1.50
C LEU A 73 6.59 12.90 -0.16
N GLU A 74 6.11 14.02 0.34
CA GLU A 74 6.39 14.45 1.71
C GLU A 74 5.55 13.61 2.70
N PRO A 75 6.16 13.03 3.76
CA PRO A 75 5.43 12.27 4.75
C PRO A 75 4.26 13.05 5.35
N TYR A 76 3.11 12.39 5.46
CA TYR A 76 1.87 12.96 6.00
C TYR A 76 1.25 14.13 5.21
N GLU A 77 1.79 14.51 4.04
CA GLU A 77 1.19 15.52 3.17
C GLU A 77 0.36 14.83 2.06
N PRO A 78 -0.94 15.17 1.89
CA PRO A 78 -1.75 14.63 0.81
C PRO A 78 -1.35 15.23 -0.53
N GLU A 79 -1.31 14.39 -1.55
CA GLU A 79 -1.20 14.83 -2.94
C GLU A 79 -2.30 14.21 -3.80
N LEU A 80 -2.85 15.00 -4.71
CA LEU A 80 -3.80 14.51 -5.71
C LEU A 80 -3.03 14.01 -6.92
N ILE A 81 -3.29 12.76 -7.30
CA ILE A 81 -2.71 12.16 -8.51
C ILE A 81 -3.80 11.60 -9.41
N CYS A 82 -3.53 11.59 -10.71
CA CYS A 82 -4.46 11.10 -11.73
C CYS A 82 -4.10 9.66 -12.10
N CYS A 83 -5.02 8.74 -11.81
CA CYS A 83 -5.10 7.46 -12.50
C CYS A 83 -5.93 7.64 -13.79
N GLU A 84 -5.95 6.64 -14.69
CA GLU A 84 -6.60 6.75 -16.00
C GLU A 84 -8.08 7.21 -15.91
N ARG A 85 -8.83 6.74 -14.91
CA ARG A 85 -10.28 6.96 -14.80
C ARG A 85 -10.70 7.66 -13.51
N VAL A 86 -9.76 8.03 -12.65
CA VAL A 86 -10.05 8.62 -11.34
C VAL A 86 -8.90 9.49 -10.84
N VAL A 87 -9.26 10.54 -10.10
CA VAL A 87 -8.30 11.31 -9.29
C VAL A 87 -8.37 10.78 -7.87
N ILE A 88 -7.22 10.45 -7.31
CA ILE A 88 -7.10 9.92 -5.95
C ILE A 88 -6.22 10.85 -5.11
N GLU A 89 -6.46 10.87 -3.81
CA GLU A 89 -5.56 11.49 -2.84
C GLU A 89 -4.63 10.40 -2.29
N ILE A 90 -3.32 10.62 -2.34
CA ILE A 90 -2.32 9.72 -1.80
C ILE A 90 -1.54 10.41 -0.68
N THR A 91 -1.21 9.64 0.34
CA THR A 91 -0.36 10.08 1.45
C THR A 91 0.61 8.96 1.80
N VAL A 92 1.89 9.29 1.94
CA VAL A 92 2.90 8.35 2.43
C VAL A 92 3.02 8.46 3.95
N LEU A 93 2.99 7.32 4.63
CA LEU A 93 3.01 7.19 6.09
C LEU A 93 4.24 6.38 6.50
N PRO A 94 5.20 6.97 7.23
CA PRO A 94 6.29 6.23 7.85
C PRO A 94 5.78 5.14 8.79
N ALA A 95 6.41 3.97 8.74
CA ALA A 95 6.02 2.77 9.47
C ALA A 95 7.22 2.08 10.17
N GLY A 96 8.21 2.90 10.55
CA GLY A 96 9.45 2.45 11.19
C GLY A 96 10.44 1.87 10.17
N GLN A 97 11.28 0.95 10.62
CA GLN A 97 12.34 0.36 9.82
C GLN A 97 12.28 -1.17 9.81
N THR A 98 12.80 -1.75 8.74
CA THR A 98 13.02 -3.20 8.64
C THR A 98 14.02 -3.66 9.70
N LEU A 99 13.73 -4.78 10.36
CA LEU A 99 14.54 -5.33 11.45
C LEU A 99 15.99 -5.64 11.06
N HIS A 100 16.23 -6.01 9.80
CA HIS A 100 17.52 -6.56 9.35
C HIS A 100 18.36 -5.58 8.54
N SER A 101 17.75 -4.74 7.70
CA SER A 101 18.48 -3.79 6.84
C SER A 101 18.39 -2.34 7.32
N GLY A 102 17.55 -2.04 8.32
CA GLY A 102 17.34 -0.66 8.78
C GLY A 102 16.69 0.24 7.73
N THR A 103 16.20 -0.33 6.63
CA THR A 103 15.53 0.41 5.56
C THR A 103 14.18 0.91 6.04
N ASP A 104 13.89 2.17 5.75
CA ASP A 104 12.62 2.81 6.08
C ASP A 104 11.44 2.11 5.43
N ILE A 105 10.45 1.77 6.26
CA ILE A 105 9.19 1.17 5.84
C ILE A 105 8.18 2.28 5.68
N VAL A 106 7.47 2.24 4.55
CA VAL A 106 6.38 3.17 4.25
C VAL A 106 5.10 2.43 3.96
N VAL A 107 4.00 3.03 4.37
CA VAL A 107 2.62 2.60 4.12
C VAL A 107 1.94 3.71 3.35
N PHE A 108 1.10 3.33 2.38
CA PHE A 108 0.35 4.32 1.60
C PHE A 108 -1.10 4.36 2.05
N LEU A 109 -1.60 5.57 2.30
CA LEU A 109 -3.02 5.84 2.41
C LEU A 109 -3.49 6.39 1.07
N VAL A 110 -4.47 5.73 0.48
CA VAL A 110 -5.12 6.14 -0.77
C VAL A 110 -6.59 6.42 -0.48
N LYS A 111 -7.03 7.63 -0.75
CA LYS A 111 -8.43 8.03 -0.64
C LYS A 111 -9.06 8.21 -2.01
N ILE A 112 -10.15 7.50 -2.23
CA ILE A 112 -10.97 7.55 -3.44
C ILE A 112 -12.38 7.93 -3.01
N TYR A 113 -12.82 9.14 -3.33
CA TYR A 113 -14.06 9.71 -2.77
C TYR A 113 -14.07 9.63 -1.23
N ASP A 114 -15.02 8.91 -0.64
CA ASP A 114 -15.13 8.70 0.81
C ASP A 114 -14.53 7.38 1.30
N ALA A 115 -13.79 6.66 0.44
CA ALA A 115 -13.17 5.39 0.77
C ALA A 115 -11.67 5.54 1.05
N ASN A 116 -11.29 5.32 2.31
CA ASN A 116 -9.90 5.26 2.75
C ASN A 116 -9.34 3.84 2.61
N THR A 117 -8.28 3.71 1.84
CA THR A 117 -7.58 2.45 1.60
C THR A 117 -6.17 2.55 2.14
N LEU A 118 -5.82 1.68 3.09
CA LEU A 118 -4.45 1.59 3.60
C LEU A 118 -3.75 0.44 2.89
N ILE A 119 -2.51 0.65 2.44
CA ILE A 119 -1.77 -0.32 1.64
C ILE A 119 -0.37 -0.52 2.19
N THR A 120 -0.03 -1.78 2.47
CA THR A 120 1.26 -2.16 3.04
C THR A 120 1.77 -3.46 2.42
N LYS A 121 3.06 -3.48 2.07
CA LYS A 121 3.76 -4.71 1.68
C LYS A 121 4.54 -5.34 2.83
N GLU A 122 4.95 -4.51 3.78
CA GLU A 122 5.63 -4.95 4.99
C GLU A 122 5.32 -4.01 6.15
N LEU A 123 5.42 -4.55 7.37
CA LEU A 123 5.17 -3.81 8.60
C LEU A 123 6.42 -3.83 9.48
N GLY A 124 6.79 -2.65 9.96
CA GLY A 124 7.84 -2.46 10.95
C GLY A 124 7.38 -2.71 12.37
N THR A 125 8.24 -2.36 13.32
CA THR A 125 7.94 -2.38 14.77
C THR A 125 6.97 -1.27 15.17
N GLU A 126 6.89 -0.20 14.39
CA GLU A 126 6.03 0.95 14.64
C GLU A 126 4.72 0.86 13.84
N LEU A 127 3.63 0.50 14.52
CA LEU A 127 2.28 0.40 13.95
C LEU A 127 1.44 1.65 14.23
N ASN A 128 2.10 2.81 14.40
CA ASN A 128 1.43 4.08 14.70
C ASN A 128 1.55 5.08 13.54
N PHE A 129 0.84 4.79 12.45
CA PHE A 129 0.86 5.60 11.24
C PHE A 129 0.16 6.95 11.35
N PHE A 130 -0.55 7.21 12.46
CA PHE A 130 -1.32 8.44 12.65
C PHE A 130 -0.91 9.08 13.98
N PRO A 131 0.17 9.91 13.98
CA PRO A 131 0.63 10.59 15.18
C PRO A 131 -0.49 11.46 15.77
N THR A 132 -0.74 11.37 17.08
CA THR A 132 -1.83 12.11 17.75
C THR A 132 -1.69 13.62 17.64
N THR A 133 -0.48 14.11 17.40
CA THR A 133 -0.14 15.52 17.20
C THR A 133 -0.39 16.00 15.77
N HIS A 134 -0.67 15.10 14.83
CA HIS A 134 -0.88 15.42 13.43
C HIS A 134 -2.36 15.58 13.09
N HIS A 135 -2.70 16.54 12.24
CA HIS A 135 -4.09 16.84 11.86
C HIS A 135 -4.78 15.64 11.18
N TYR A 136 -4.01 14.76 10.52
CA TYR A 136 -4.51 13.51 9.95
C TYR A 136 -5.10 12.54 10.96
N HIS A 137 -4.60 12.54 12.19
CA HIS A 137 -5.08 11.61 13.21
C HIS A 137 -6.58 11.80 13.46
N VAL A 138 -7.02 13.04 13.64
CA VAL A 138 -8.44 13.34 13.88
C VAL A 138 -9.28 12.94 12.66
N ARG A 139 -8.82 13.28 11.45
CA ARG A 139 -9.53 12.97 10.21
C ARG A 139 -9.69 11.46 10.00
N ILE A 140 -8.60 10.69 10.10
CA ILE A 140 -8.63 9.24 9.87
C ILE A 140 -9.34 8.49 11.00
N MET A 141 -9.26 8.96 12.24
CA MET A 141 -10.04 8.35 13.32
C MET A 141 -11.55 8.60 13.16
N ALA A 142 -11.95 9.71 12.53
CA ALA A 142 -13.35 9.99 12.23
C ALA A 142 -13.87 9.21 11.00
N GLU A 143 -13.11 9.21 9.90
CA GLU A 143 -13.49 8.54 8.65
C GLU A 143 -13.30 7.01 8.73
N GLY A 144 -12.30 6.57 9.48
CA GLY A 144 -11.85 5.19 9.57
C GLY A 144 -11.16 4.69 8.30
N ILE A 145 -10.72 3.43 8.33
CA ILE A 145 -10.19 2.73 7.16
C ILE A 145 -11.28 1.82 6.59
N ASN A 146 -11.50 1.88 5.28
CA ASN A 146 -12.45 1.02 4.59
C ASN A 146 -11.77 -0.30 4.24
N THR A 147 -10.67 -0.27 3.50
CA THR A 147 -9.97 -1.49 3.07
C THR A 147 -8.50 -1.43 3.47
N LEU A 148 -8.00 -2.50 4.04
CA LEU A 148 -6.56 -2.72 4.23
C LEU A 148 -6.07 -3.72 3.18
N TYR A 149 -5.09 -3.32 2.38
CA TYR A 149 -4.36 -4.20 1.48
C TYR A 149 -3.05 -4.64 2.12
N ILE A 150 -2.81 -5.95 2.13
CA ILE A 150 -1.59 -6.56 2.67
C ILE A 150 -0.96 -7.48 1.65
N ASP A 151 0.37 -7.61 1.69
CA ASP A 151 1.08 -8.62 0.91
C ASP A 151 0.82 -10.02 1.48
N GLU A 152 0.27 -10.91 0.66
CA GLU A 152 -0.02 -12.29 1.05
C GLU A 152 1.26 -13.08 1.37
N GLN A 153 2.42 -12.68 0.85
CA GLN A 153 3.70 -13.32 1.18
C GLN A 153 4.07 -13.15 2.66
N ALA A 154 3.53 -12.14 3.35
CA ALA A 154 3.64 -12.01 4.80
C ALA A 154 3.10 -13.23 5.57
N TYR A 155 2.30 -14.08 4.91
CA TYR A 155 1.73 -15.29 5.48
C TYR A 155 2.41 -16.59 5.02
N GLY A 156 3.37 -16.52 4.10
CA GLY A 156 4.03 -17.71 3.51
C GLY A 156 5.55 -17.64 3.63
N GLY A 157 6.11 -17.93 4.81
CA GLY A 157 7.56 -17.99 5.03
C GLY A 157 7.98 -18.18 6.49
N GLU A 158 9.29 -18.30 6.76
CA GLU A 158 9.84 -18.47 8.12
C GLU A 158 9.64 -17.23 9.01
N SER A 159 9.63 -16.04 8.41
CA SER A 159 9.35 -14.75 9.06
C SER A 159 7.85 -14.44 9.19
N ALA A 160 6.96 -15.36 8.77
CA ALA A 160 5.53 -15.15 8.77
C ALA A 160 4.96 -14.87 10.17
N CYS A 161 5.53 -15.45 11.24
CA CYS A 161 5.01 -15.25 12.59
C CYS A 161 5.04 -13.77 13.05
N TYR A 162 6.14 -13.06 12.76
CA TYR A 162 6.28 -11.65 13.14
C TYR A 162 5.35 -10.76 12.31
N GLN A 163 5.38 -10.90 10.98
CA GLN A 163 4.53 -10.09 10.10
C GLN A 163 3.04 -10.37 10.35
N GLN A 164 2.65 -11.63 10.57
CA GLN A 164 1.29 -12.00 10.99
C GLN A 164 0.89 -11.29 12.28
N GLN A 165 1.76 -11.29 13.30
CA GLN A 165 1.48 -10.59 14.56
C GLN A 165 1.31 -9.08 14.34
N CYS A 166 2.15 -8.46 13.52
CA CYS A 166 2.01 -7.05 13.16
C CYS A 166 0.68 -6.77 12.45
N VAL A 167 0.29 -7.60 11.48
CA VAL A 167 -1.01 -7.46 10.80
C VAL A 167 -2.16 -7.64 11.80
N HIS A 168 -2.12 -8.63 12.68
CA HIS A 168 -3.14 -8.81 13.71
C HIS A 168 -3.28 -7.60 14.64
N ASN A 169 -2.16 -7.03 15.08
CA ASN A 169 -2.15 -5.83 15.91
C ASN A 169 -2.72 -4.63 15.15
N LEU A 170 -2.35 -4.49 13.87
CA LEU A 170 -2.86 -3.44 13.01
C LEU A 170 -4.38 -3.54 12.82
N LEU A 171 -4.89 -4.74 12.55
CA LEU A 171 -6.33 -4.99 12.42
C LEU A 171 -7.10 -4.68 13.70
N LYS A 172 -6.55 -5.06 14.87
CA LYS A 172 -7.17 -4.72 16.17
C LYS A 172 -7.24 -3.21 16.41
N LYS A 173 -6.21 -2.47 15.96
CA LYS A 173 -6.10 -1.03 16.17
C LYS A 173 -6.96 -0.22 15.21
N LEU A 174 -6.97 -0.58 13.92
CA LEU A 174 -7.65 0.18 12.87
C LEU A 174 -9.08 -0.30 12.60
N GLN A 175 -9.37 -1.57 12.84
CA GLN A 175 -10.66 -2.22 12.59
C GLN A 175 -11.26 -1.84 11.22
N PRO A 176 -10.56 -2.13 10.10
CA PRO A 176 -11.04 -1.76 8.77
C PRO A 176 -12.38 -2.46 8.44
N LEU A 177 -13.10 -1.99 7.41
CA LEU A 177 -14.32 -2.69 6.92
C LEU A 177 -14.00 -4.01 6.21
N GLY A 178 -12.81 -4.14 5.65
CA GLY A 178 -12.36 -5.36 5.00
C GLY A 178 -10.85 -5.38 4.79
N VAL A 179 -10.34 -6.58 4.49
CA VAL A 179 -8.92 -6.82 4.20
C VAL A 179 -8.80 -7.58 2.89
N LYS A 180 -7.85 -7.20 2.05
CA LYS A 180 -7.60 -7.82 0.75
C LYS A 180 -6.12 -8.10 0.55
N GLY A 181 -5.83 -9.15 -0.19
CA GLY A 181 -4.48 -9.44 -0.66
C GLY A 181 -4.11 -8.56 -1.85
N LEU A 182 -2.83 -8.20 -1.97
CA LEU A 182 -2.30 -7.37 -3.07
C LEU A 182 -2.23 -8.11 -4.41
N THR A 183 -1.98 -9.42 -4.39
CA THR A 183 -1.99 -10.26 -5.59
C THR A 183 -3.40 -10.76 -5.96
N GLY A 184 -4.40 -10.47 -5.11
CA GLY A 184 -5.78 -10.95 -5.26
C GLY A 184 -6.00 -12.38 -4.76
N LYS A 185 -4.99 -13.00 -4.12
CA LYS A 185 -5.13 -14.33 -3.52
C LYS A 185 -6.02 -14.25 -2.28
N ALA A 186 -6.70 -15.36 -1.98
CA ALA A 186 -7.52 -15.46 -0.80
C ALA A 186 -6.65 -15.36 0.47
N LEU A 187 -6.98 -14.40 1.33
CA LEU A 187 -6.40 -14.28 2.66
C LEU A 187 -7.07 -15.25 3.64
N PRO A 188 -6.41 -15.62 4.75
CA PRO A 188 -7.04 -16.42 5.80
C PRO A 188 -8.35 -15.81 6.30
N GLU A 189 -9.42 -16.62 6.35
CA GLU A 189 -10.77 -16.15 6.66
C GLU A 189 -10.88 -15.42 8.02
N HIS A 190 -10.04 -15.80 8.98
CA HIS A 190 -10.03 -15.22 10.32
C HIS A 190 -9.67 -13.72 10.32
N LEU A 191 -8.95 -13.21 9.32
CA LEU A 191 -8.61 -11.78 9.21
C LEU A 191 -9.86 -10.93 8.94
N ASN A 192 -10.77 -11.42 8.10
CA ASN A 192 -12.06 -10.78 7.87
C ASN A 192 -12.92 -10.78 9.15
N GLY A 193 -12.77 -11.78 10.02
CA GLY A 193 -13.42 -11.82 11.32
C GLY A 193 -12.98 -10.72 12.29
N MET A 194 -11.82 -10.10 12.07
CA MET A 194 -11.28 -8.99 12.88
C MET A 194 -11.67 -7.60 12.36
N CYS A 195 -12.29 -7.53 11.19
CA CYS A 195 -12.78 -6.30 10.59
C CYS A 195 -14.05 -5.82 11.30
N ARG A 196 -14.29 -4.50 11.31
CA ARG A 196 -15.55 -3.97 11.83
C ARG A 196 -16.68 -4.41 10.90
N LYS A 197 -17.76 -4.93 11.46
CA LYS A 197 -18.96 -5.28 10.70
C LYS A 197 -19.76 -4.01 10.44
N THR A 198 -20.16 -3.76 9.20
CA THR A 198 -21.18 -2.74 8.93
C THR A 198 -22.54 -3.27 9.37
N ASP A 199 -23.35 -2.42 10.01
CA ASP A 199 -24.72 -2.76 10.42
C ASP A 199 -25.66 -3.07 9.24
N ALA A 200 -25.19 -2.96 7.99
CA ALA A 200 -25.91 -3.44 6.81
C ALA A 200 -26.19 -4.96 6.85
N GLY A 201 -25.47 -5.73 7.67
CA GLY A 201 -25.74 -7.14 7.93
C GLY A 201 -26.74 -7.43 9.06
N ALA A 202 -27.14 -6.42 9.86
CA ALA A 202 -28.04 -6.61 11.00
C ALA A 202 -29.53 -6.46 10.62
N ALA A 203 -29.84 -5.98 9.41
CA ALA A 203 -31.22 -5.84 8.91
C ALA A 203 -31.77 -7.09 8.19
N ARG A 204 -31.07 -8.23 8.27
CA ARG A 204 -31.54 -9.52 7.75
C ARG A 204 -31.32 -10.63 8.76
N LYS A 205 -32.12 -10.64 9.81
CA LYS A 205 -32.56 -11.86 10.52
C LYS A 205 -33.91 -11.60 11.18
#